data_AF-A0A3D1ZED0-F1
#
_entry.id   AF-A0A3D1ZED0-F1
#
_cell.length_a   1.000
_cell.length_b   1.000
_cell.length_c   1.000
_cell.angle_alpha   90.00
_cell.angle_beta   90.00
_cell.angle_gamma   90.00
#
_symmetry.space_group_name_H-M   'P 1'
#
loop_
_entity.id
_entity.type
_entity.pdbx_description
1 polymer ?
#
loop_
_entity_poly.entity_id
_entity_poly.type
_entity_poly.pdbx_seq_one_letter_code
_entity_poly.pdbx_strand_id
1 'polypeptide(L)' 'YPNLIPMSAREVTKIVDTVEPYEFDRVYAGWWDRTVMSGGKESVRDSARRYIEHISD' A
#
# COMPACT_ATOMS: atom_id res chain seq x y z
N TYR A 1 19.70 6.15 5.80
CA TYR A 1 18.41 6.08 6.53
C TYR A 1 18.71 5.64 7.95
N PRO A 2 18.87 6.59 8.89
CA PRO A 2 19.38 6.26 10.22
C PRO A 2 18.37 5.48 11.06
N ASN A 3 17.05 5.71 10.89
CA ASN A 3 16.00 4.93 11.54
C ASN A 3 14.82 4.77 10.57
N LEU A 4 14.36 3.54 10.35
CA LEU A 4 13.19 3.21 9.54
C LEU A 4 11.95 3.15 10.44
N ILE A 5 11.49 4.31 10.92
CA ILE A 5 10.29 4.38 11.75
C ILE A 5 9.07 4.08 10.88
N PRO A 6 8.19 3.14 11.29
CA PRO A 6 6.95 2.87 10.57
C PRO A 6 6.05 4.10 10.45
N MET A 7 5.33 4.20 9.33
CA MET A 7 4.27 5.18 9.13
C MET A 7 3.07 4.85 10.04
N SER A 8 2.35 5.87 10.50
CA SER A 8 1.17 5.64 11.34
C SER A 8 0.01 5.00 10.56
N ALA A 9 -0.84 4.22 11.23
CA ALA A 9 -2.02 3.61 10.60
C ALA A 9 -2.94 4.65 9.92
N ARG A 10 -3.06 5.83 10.52
CA ARG A 10 -3.84 6.96 9.97
C ARG A 10 -3.30 7.43 8.63
N GLU A 11 -1.97 7.57 8.50
CA GLU A 11 -1.36 8.02 7.26
C GLU A 11 -1.46 6.96 6.16
N VAL A 12 -1.28 5.68 6.51
CA VAL A 12 -1.47 4.58 5.56
C VAL A 12 -2.91 4.54 5.04
N THR A 13 -3.90 4.68 5.93
CA THR A 13 -5.33 4.75 5.55
C THR A 13 -5.58 5.91 4.60
N LYS A 14 -5.04 7.10 4.91
CA LYS A 14 -5.16 8.28 4.04
C LYS A 14 -4.60 8.06 2.64
N ILE A 15 -3.50 7.30 2.50
CA ILE A 15 -2.94 6.96 1.18
C ILE A 15 -3.93 6.11 0.39
N VAL A 16 -4.49 5.06 1.01
CA VAL A 16 -5.48 4.19 0.37
C VAL A 16 -6.70 5.00 -0.08
N ASP A 17 -7.27 5.81 0.81
CA ASP A 17 -8.44 6.64 0.51
C ASP A 17 -8.19 7.65 -0.62
N THR A 18 -6.95 8.14 -0.74
CA THR A 18 -6.57 9.09 -1.79
C THR A 18 -6.55 8.42 -3.16
N VAL A 19 -6.15 7.15 -3.25
CA VAL A 19 -6.04 6.43 -4.53
C VAL A 19 -7.31 5.69 -4.92
N GLU A 20 -8.17 5.36 -3.95
CA GLU A 20 -9.41 4.60 -4.12
C GLU A 20 -10.35 5.11 -5.25
N PRO A 21 -10.54 6.43 -5.45
CA PRO A 21 -11.44 6.94 -6.49
C PRO A 21 -10.93 6.75 -7.92
N TYR A 22 -9.64 6.52 -8.13
CA TYR A 22 -9.08 6.36 -9.47
C TYR A 22 -9.32 4.94 -9.98
N GLU A 23 -9.63 4.81 -11.26
CA GLU A 23 -9.72 3.50 -11.91
C GLU A 23 -8.33 3.03 -12.31
N PHE A 24 -7.85 1.94 -11.69
CA PHE A 24 -6.59 1.29 -12.01
C PHE A 24 -6.66 -0.20 -11.69
N ASP A 25 -5.98 -0.98 -12.51
CA ASP A 25 -5.84 -2.43 -12.33
C ASP A 25 -4.37 -2.85 -12.12
N ARG A 26 -3.42 -1.95 -12.41
CA ARG A 26 -1.98 -2.23 -12.39
C ARG A 26 -1.25 -1.31 -11.43
N VAL A 27 -0.22 -1.83 -10.76
CA VAL A 27 0.68 -1.07 -9.89
C VAL A 27 2.12 -1.38 -10.28
N TYR A 28 2.82 -0.38 -10.82
CA TYR A 28 4.19 -0.53 -11.27
C TYR A 28 5.17 -0.25 -10.14
N ALA A 29 6.13 -1.16 -9.96
CA ALA A 29 7.17 -1.02 -8.94
C ALA A 29 8.46 -0.41 -9.51
N GLY A 30 9.31 0.13 -8.63
CA GLY A 30 10.67 0.58 -8.98
C GLY A 30 11.70 -0.55 -9.12
N TRP A 31 11.29 -1.81 -8.90
CA TRP A 31 12.16 -3.00 -8.93
C TRP A 31 11.53 -4.09 -9.78
N TRP A 32 12.35 -4.92 -10.42
CA TRP A 32 11.89 -6.06 -11.22
C TRP A 32 11.05 -7.03 -10.39
N ASP A 33 10.11 -7.71 -11.06
CA ASP A 33 9.25 -8.76 -10.49
C ASP A 33 8.35 -8.35 -9.31
N ARG A 34 8.12 -7.04 -9.14
CA ARG A 34 7.25 -6.49 -8.07
C ARG A 34 6.04 -5.72 -8.59
N THR A 35 5.82 -5.72 -9.90
CA THR A 35 4.66 -5.08 -10.53
C THR A 35 3.41 -5.95 -10.34
N VAL A 36 2.32 -5.33 -9.91
CA VAL A 36 0.98 -5.93 -9.90
C VAL A 36 0.37 -5.73 -11.29
N MET A 37 0.15 -6.83 -12.02
CA MET A 37 -0.34 -6.80 -13.41
C MET A 37 -1.87 -6.82 -13.53
N SER A 38 -2.56 -7.19 -12.46
CA SER A 38 -4.03 -7.19 -12.31
C SER A 38 -4.41 -7.17 -10.82
N GLY A 39 -5.61 -6.70 -10.50
CA GLY A 39 -6.09 -6.64 -9.10
C GLY A 39 -5.42 -5.52 -8.30
N GLY A 40 -5.04 -4.43 -8.95
CA GLY A 40 -4.29 -3.32 -8.35
C GLY A 40 -4.97 -2.73 -7.11
N LYS A 41 -6.28 -2.44 -7.18
CA LYS A 41 -7.04 -1.90 -6.04
C LYS A 41 -7.03 -2.85 -4.84
N GLU A 42 -7.34 -4.12 -5.07
CA GLU A 42 -7.34 -5.15 -4.02
C GLU A 42 -5.96 -5.30 -3.38
N SER A 43 -4.91 -5.36 -4.21
CA SER A 43 -3.52 -5.47 -3.76
C SER A 43 -3.10 -4.30 -2.88
N VAL A 44 -3.52 -3.06 -3.20
CA VAL A 44 -3.26 -1.88 -2.36
C VAL A 44 -3.96 -1.99 -1.01
N ARG A 45 -5.24 -2.36 -1.00
CA ARG A 45 -6.04 -2.51 0.24
C ARG A 45 -5.47 -3.62 1.14
N ASP A 46 -5.13 -4.77 0.58
CA ASP A 46 -4.55 -5.88 1.34
C ASP A 46 -3.14 -5.60 1.85
N SER A 47 -2.35 -4.84 1.09
CA SER A 47 -1.05 -4.36 1.57
C SER A 47 -1.21 -3.45 2.78
N ALA A 48 -2.10 -2.46 2.70
CA ALA A 48 -2.36 -1.52 3.79
C ALA A 48 -2.93 -2.23 5.03
N ARG A 49 -3.89 -3.14 4.86
CA ARG A 49 -4.46 -3.94 5.94
C ARG A 49 -3.39 -4.71 6.71
N ARG A 50 -2.57 -5.51 6.00
CA ARG A 50 -1.48 -6.28 6.62
C ARG A 50 -0.47 -5.39 7.32
N TYR A 51 -0.15 -4.23 6.74
CA TYR A 51 0.77 -3.28 7.36
C TYR A 51 0.20 -2.71 8.66
N ILE A 52 -1.07 -2.28 8.66
CA ILE A 52 -1.74 -1.73 9.84
C ILE A 52 -1.85 -2.77 10.95
N GLU A 53 -2.24 -4.01 10.60
CA GLU A 53 -2.24 -5.14 11.54
C GLU A 53 -0.86 -5.30 12.18
N HIS A 54 0.21 -5.35 11.38
CA HIS A 54 1.57 -5.55 11.89
C HIS A 54 2.10 -4.46 12.82
N ILE A 55 1.70 -3.20 12.63
CA ILE A 55 2.15 -2.08 13.49
C ILE A 55 1.25 -1.84 14.70
N SER A 56 0.13 -2.54 14.79
CA SER A 56 -0.85 -2.41 15.88
C SER A 56 -0.76 -3.54 16.91
N ASP A 57 -0.05 -4.63 16.58
CA ASP A 57 0.35 -5.71 17.48
C ASP A 57 1.52 -5.30 18.40
#